data_AF-A0A317NB67-F1
#
_entry.id   AF-A0A317NB67-F1
#
_cell.length_a   1.000
_cell.length_b   1.000
_cell.length_c   1.000
_cell.angle_alpha   90.00
_cell.angle_beta   90.00
_cell.angle_gamma   90.00
#
_symmetry.space_group_name_H-M   'P 1'
#
loop_
_entity.id
_entity.type
_entity.pdbx_description
1 polymer ?
#
loop_
_entity_poly.entity_id
_entity_poly.type
_entity_poly.pdbx_seq_one_letter_code
_entity_poly.pdbx_strand_id
1 'polypeptide(L)'
;MSGFFQRLQELEPRSQQAFMAALCERLLPNYGFYCQALDAQGVGHGNPQALRAILDLVWERLSVKGAKIDFALQAEKLAEQAPPPDDDSFGARRASEAVAALSALLDTLQGEAPEAVLEVSRASRGGVRAFIELTEGEEDGERLAALVRDHPLMADENDFQDAVLEAVEGPLGRDELKALRRLGRNEGVSNLGLSAE
;
A
#
# COMPACT_ATOMS: atom_id res chain seq x y z
N MET A 1 -11.23 -10.84 -16.98
CA MET A 1 -10.75 -10.20 -15.74
C MET A 1 -11.59 -10.75 -14.60
N SER A 2 -11.00 -11.07 -13.44
CA SER A 2 -11.78 -11.47 -12.26
C SER A 2 -12.77 -10.34 -11.90
N GLY A 3 -13.93 -10.69 -11.33
CA GLY A 3 -14.96 -9.71 -10.97
C GLY A 3 -14.45 -8.58 -10.05
N PHE A 4 -13.44 -8.87 -9.22
CA PHE A 4 -12.77 -7.90 -8.36
C PHE A 4 -12.17 -6.71 -9.13
N PHE A 5 -11.31 -6.96 -10.12
CA PHE A 5 -10.62 -5.87 -10.83
C PHE A 5 -11.57 -5.05 -11.69
N GLN A 6 -12.61 -5.69 -12.25
CA GLN A 6 -13.64 -4.98 -12.98
C GLN A 6 -14.40 -4.01 -12.07
N ARG A 7 -14.89 -4.49 -10.92
CA ARG A 7 -15.56 -3.65 -9.90
C ARG A 7 -14.68 -2.48 -9.47
N LEU A 8 -13.38 -2.74 -9.23
CA LEU A 8 -12.42 -1.71 -8.82
C LEU A 8 -12.23 -0.61 -9.88
N GLN A 9 -12.24 -0.96 -11.17
CA GLN A 9 -12.16 0.03 -12.27
C GLN A 9 -13.46 0.80 -12.48
N GLU A 10 -14.62 0.19 -12.19
CA GLU A 10 -15.93 0.82 -12.33
C GLU A 10 -16.22 1.86 -11.23
N LEU A 11 -15.42 1.88 -10.16
CA LEU A 11 -15.48 2.91 -9.13
C LEU A 11 -15.16 4.30 -9.67
N GLU A 12 -15.84 5.30 -9.11
CA GLU A 12 -15.45 6.70 -9.30
C GLU A 12 -14.05 7.01 -8.74
N PRO A 13 -13.35 8.03 -9.26
CA PRO A 13 -11.96 8.32 -8.88
C PRO A 13 -11.73 8.49 -7.37
N ARG A 14 -12.68 9.09 -6.66
CA ARG A 14 -12.58 9.29 -5.20
C ARG A 14 -12.60 7.96 -4.44
N SER A 15 -13.40 7.00 -4.88
CA SER A 15 -13.46 5.66 -4.27
C SER A 15 -12.21 4.84 -4.60
N GLN A 16 -11.69 4.95 -5.82
CA GLN A 16 -10.39 4.35 -6.17
C GLN A 16 -9.25 4.92 -5.31
N GLN A 17 -9.19 6.24 -5.14
CA GLN A 17 -8.21 6.90 -4.27
C GLN A 17 -8.34 6.47 -2.81
N ALA A 18 -9.57 6.31 -2.30
CA ALA A 18 -9.80 5.81 -0.95
C ALA A 18 -9.35 4.35 -0.78
N PHE A 19 -9.57 3.50 -1.79
CA PHE A 19 -9.06 2.13 -1.83
C PHE A 19 -7.53 2.10 -1.81
N MET A 20 -6.88 2.89 -2.67
CA MET A 20 -5.41 3.01 -2.70
C MET A 20 -4.86 3.54 -1.37
N ALA A 21 -5.52 4.50 -0.74
CA ALA A 21 -5.11 5.04 0.57
C ALA A 21 -5.16 3.96 1.66
N ALA A 22 -6.18 3.11 1.68
CA ALA A 22 -6.28 1.99 2.60
C ALA A 22 -5.15 0.95 2.38
N LEU A 23 -4.79 0.67 1.12
CA LEU A 23 -3.63 -0.17 0.81
C LEU A 23 -2.31 0.47 1.24
N CYS A 24 -2.13 1.78 1.04
CA CYS A 24 -0.94 2.49 1.50
C CYS A 24 -0.82 2.45 3.04
N GLU A 25 -1.93 2.52 3.78
CA GLU A 25 -1.93 2.31 5.24
C GLU A 25 -1.36 0.93 5.60
N ARG A 26 -1.80 -0.12 4.89
CA ARG A 26 -1.38 -1.51 5.11
C ARG A 26 0.07 -1.78 4.68
N LEU A 27 0.58 -1.05 3.69
CA LEU A 27 1.96 -1.20 3.23
C LEU A 27 2.96 -0.43 4.08
N LEU A 28 2.53 0.62 4.80
CA LEU A 28 3.43 1.49 5.54
C LEU A 28 4.35 0.76 6.55
N PRO A 29 3.89 -0.24 7.32
CA PRO A 29 4.78 -0.91 8.28
C PRO A 29 5.99 -1.57 7.61
N ASN A 30 5.89 -2.03 6.35
CA ASN A 30 7.02 -2.61 5.63
C ASN A 30 8.17 -1.61 5.44
N TYR A 31 7.83 -0.35 5.13
CA TYR A 31 8.81 0.73 5.06
C TYR A 31 9.43 1.02 6.44
N GLY A 32 8.60 1.01 7.48
CA GLY A 32 9.05 1.15 8.88
C GLY A 32 10.10 0.11 9.27
N PHE A 33 9.86 -1.17 8.98
CA PHE A 33 10.82 -2.25 9.24
C PHE A 33 12.15 -2.07 8.51
N TYR A 34 12.10 -1.65 7.25
CA TYR A 34 13.31 -1.39 6.48
C TYR A 34 14.15 -0.27 7.13
N CYS A 35 13.54 0.86 7.47
CA CYS A 35 14.23 1.94 8.19
C CYS A 35 14.81 1.47 9.53
N GLN A 36 14.04 0.74 10.33
CA GLN A 36 14.51 0.18 11.60
C GLN A 36 15.70 -0.76 11.42
N ALA A 37 15.70 -1.59 10.37
CA ALA A 37 16.81 -2.50 10.07
C ALA A 37 18.09 -1.72 9.70
N LEU A 38 17.98 -0.61 8.98
CA LEU A 38 19.12 0.25 8.64
C LEU A 38 19.64 1.04 9.85
N ASP A 39 18.74 1.52 10.71
CA ASP A 39 19.11 2.18 11.96
C ASP A 39 19.87 1.20 12.88
N ALA A 40 19.41 -0.05 13.00
CA ALA A 40 20.08 -1.09 13.77
C ALA A 40 21.48 -1.44 13.23
N GLN A 41 21.71 -1.24 11.92
CA GLN A 41 23.01 -1.41 11.27
C GLN A 41 23.90 -0.16 11.33
N GLY A 42 23.41 0.95 11.91
CA GLY A 42 24.14 2.22 11.98
C GLY A 42 24.29 2.94 10.63
N VAL A 43 23.53 2.53 9.62
CA VAL A 43 23.51 3.16 8.29
C VAL A 43 22.59 4.38 8.30
N GLY A 44 21.37 4.21 8.84
CA GLY A 44 20.34 5.25 8.95
C GLY A 44 19.88 5.81 7.61
N HIS A 45 18.68 5.43 7.14
CA HIS A 45 18.09 5.96 5.91
C HIS A 45 16.57 5.96 5.95
N GLY A 46 15.98 7.01 5.38
CA GLY A 46 14.52 7.15 5.27
C GLY A 46 13.83 7.57 6.57
N ASN A 47 12.59 8.04 6.45
CA ASN A 47 11.78 8.51 7.58
C ASN A 47 10.32 8.00 7.48
N PRO A 48 9.91 6.98 8.25
CA PRO A 48 8.54 6.46 8.21
C PRO A 48 7.48 7.52 8.54
N GLN A 49 7.82 8.52 9.36
CA GLN A 49 6.93 9.62 9.69
C GLN A 49 6.71 10.57 8.49
N ALA A 50 7.63 10.63 7.52
CA ALA A 50 7.43 11.41 6.29
C ALA A 50 6.33 10.79 5.41
N LEU A 51 6.39 9.48 5.15
CA LEU A 51 5.32 8.78 4.42
C LEU A 51 3.98 8.90 5.16
N ARG A 52 3.99 8.77 6.49
CA ARG A 52 2.81 8.96 7.33
C ARG A 52 2.19 10.34 7.15
N ALA A 53 3.00 11.40 7.21
CA ALA A 53 2.52 12.76 7.04
C ALA A 53 1.87 12.99 5.65
N ILE A 54 2.47 12.41 4.60
CA ILE A 54 1.92 12.48 3.24
C ILE A 54 0.59 11.74 3.14
N LEU A 55 0.51 10.51 3.66
CA LEU A 55 -0.73 9.73 3.65
C LEU A 55 -1.84 10.40 4.48
N ASP A 56 -1.48 11.10 5.54
CA ASP A 56 -2.44 11.88 6.35
C ASP A 56 -3.03 13.06 5.56
N LEU A 57 -2.24 13.72 4.70
CA LEU A 57 -2.74 14.73 3.76
C LEU A 57 -3.67 14.13 2.71
N VAL A 58 -3.40 12.90 2.24
CA VAL A 58 -4.32 12.19 1.35
C VAL A 58 -5.68 11.96 2.02
N TRP A 59 -5.69 11.51 3.28
CA TRP A 59 -6.94 11.35 4.03
C TRP A 59 -7.67 12.68 4.27
N GLU A 60 -6.94 13.76 4.51
CA GLU A 60 -7.51 15.10 4.59
C GLU A 60 -8.18 15.48 3.26
N ARG A 61 -7.50 15.26 2.13
CA ARG A 61 -8.04 15.55 0.79
C ARG A 61 -9.31 14.77 0.47
N LEU A 62 -9.40 13.53 0.93
CA LEU A 62 -10.57 12.67 0.76
C LEU A 62 -11.75 13.09 1.65
N SER A 63 -11.46 13.64 2.84
CA SER A 63 -12.45 13.99 3.86
C SER A 63 -12.96 15.43 3.76
N VAL A 64 -12.10 16.37 3.35
CA VAL A 64 -12.39 17.81 3.35
C VAL A 64 -12.59 18.29 1.92
N LYS A 65 -13.84 18.62 1.58
CA LYS A 65 -14.20 19.16 0.28
C LYS A 65 -13.46 20.48 0.04
N GLY A 66 -12.62 20.53 -1.00
CA GLY A 66 -11.89 21.74 -1.39
C GLY A 66 -10.57 21.97 -0.64
N ALA A 67 -10.07 20.97 0.11
CA ALA A 67 -8.71 21.02 0.64
C ALA A 67 -7.69 21.28 -0.48
N LYS A 68 -6.85 22.31 -0.30
CA LYS A 68 -5.79 22.68 -1.23
C LYS A 68 -4.48 22.13 -0.71
N ILE A 69 -4.07 20.99 -1.26
CA ILE A 69 -2.82 20.33 -0.93
C ILE A 69 -1.97 20.32 -2.19
N ASP A 70 -0.70 20.71 -2.04
CA ASP A 70 0.29 20.63 -3.10
C ASP A 70 0.86 19.21 -3.15
N PHE A 71 0.24 18.36 -3.96
CA PHE A 71 0.66 16.97 -4.12
C PHE A 71 1.91 16.81 -4.96
N ALA A 72 2.23 17.76 -5.84
CA ALA A 72 3.50 17.79 -6.55
C ALA A 72 4.66 17.92 -5.56
N LEU A 73 4.56 18.88 -4.63
CA LEU A 73 5.55 19.04 -3.55
C LEU A 73 5.60 17.81 -2.62
N GLN A 74 4.46 17.14 -2.36
CA GLN A 74 4.50 15.92 -1.54
C GLN A 74 5.14 14.74 -2.28
N ALA A 75 4.99 14.65 -3.61
CA ALA A 75 5.66 13.64 -4.42
C ALA A 75 7.19 13.84 -4.44
N GLU A 76 7.66 15.10 -4.51
CA GLU A 76 9.10 15.41 -4.38
C GLU A 76 9.66 14.93 -3.03
N LYS A 77 8.97 15.25 -1.93
CA LYS A 77 9.37 14.78 -0.58
C LYS A 77 9.32 13.27 -0.44
N LEU A 78 8.34 12.61 -1.08
CA LEU A 78 8.22 11.16 -1.07
C LEU A 78 9.38 10.50 -1.81
N ALA A 79 9.82 11.07 -2.93
CA ALA A 79 10.93 10.56 -3.71
C ALA A 79 12.25 10.54 -2.90
N GLU A 80 12.46 11.51 -2.01
CA GLU A 80 13.60 11.53 -1.08
C GLU A 80 13.58 10.37 -0.07
N GLN A 81 12.43 9.71 0.12
CA GLN A 81 12.27 8.57 1.01
C GLN A 81 12.48 7.23 0.30
N ALA A 82 12.71 7.21 -1.02
CA ALA A 82 12.94 5.95 -1.72
C ALA A 82 14.20 5.23 -1.18
N PRO A 83 14.15 3.90 -1.03
CA PRO A 83 15.36 3.10 -0.79
C PRO A 83 16.43 3.37 -1.87
N PRO A 84 17.72 3.27 -1.54
CA PRO A 84 18.80 3.42 -2.52
C PRO A 84 18.65 2.39 -3.65
N PRO A 85 18.94 2.76 -4.92
CA PRO A 85 18.74 1.86 -6.06
C PRO A 85 19.70 0.66 -6.08
N ASP A 86 20.77 0.71 -5.29
CA ASP A 86 21.77 -0.34 -5.11
C ASP A 86 21.46 -1.30 -3.95
N ASP A 87 20.46 -1.00 -3.12
CA ASP A 87 19.96 -1.93 -2.09
C ASP A 87 18.93 -2.89 -2.69
N ASP A 88 19.36 -4.12 -2.96
CA ASP A 88 18.54 -5.20 -3.53
C ASP A 88 17.89 -6.11 -2.46
N SER A 89 18.04 -5.74 -1.19
CA SER A 89 17.50 -6.51 -0.07
C SER A 89 15.99 -6.67 -0.19
N PHE A 90 15.47 -7.73 0.41
CA PHE A 90 14.03 -7.95 0.45
C PHE A 90 13.31 -6.76 1.13
N GLY A 91 13.89 -6.22 2.21
CA GLY A 91 13.36 -5.05 2.90
C GLY A 91 13.29 -3.81 2.00
N ALA A 92 14.35 -3.52 1.24
CA ALA A 92 14.37 -2.40 0.29
C ALA A 92 13.32 -2.54 -0.81
N ARG A 93 13.08 -3.76 -1.32
CA ARG A 93 12.01 -4.02 -2.29
C ARG A 93 10.62 -3.75 -1.71
N ARG A 94 10.36 -4.19 -0.48
CA ARG A 94 9.07 -3.95 0.21
C ARG A 94 8.87 -2.48 0.58
N ALA A 95 9.93 -1.78 0.97
CA ALA A 95 9.89 -0.34 1.20
C ALA A 95 9.65 0.44 -0.10
N SER A 96 10.31 0.05 -1.20
CA SER A 96 10.11 0.64 -2.52
C SER A 96 8.67 0.48 -3.02
N GLU A 97 8.05 -0.67 -2.79
CA GLU A 97 6.63 -0.89 -3.14
C GLU A 97 5.70 0.03 -2.35
N ALA A 98 5.94 0.27 -1.06
CA ALA A 98 5.16 1.20 -0.26
C ALA A 98 5.30 2.65 -0.78
N VAL A 99 6.52 3.06 -1.12
CA VAL A 99 6.80 4.38 -1.72
C VAL A 99 6.13 4.51 -3.08
N ALA A 100 6.25 3.51 -3.95
CA ALA A 100 5.66 3.51 -5.28
C ALA A 100 4.12 3.54 -5.23
N ALA A 101 3.50 2.77 -4.32
CA ALA A 101 2.06 2.77 -4.13
C ALA A 101 1.53 4.14 -3.70
N LEU A 102 2.23 4.80 -2.77
CA LEU A 102 1.86 6.14 -2.33
C LEU A 102 2.10 7.17 -3.45
N SER A 103 3.19 7.06 -4.21
CA SER A 103 3.46 7.94 -5.36
C SER A 103 2.35 7.84 -6.40
N ALA A 104 1.97 6.62 -6.78
CA ALA A 104 0.90 6.38 -7.74
C ALA A 104 -0.44 6.97 -7.26
N LEU A 105 -0.72 6.90 -5.96
CA LEU A 105 -1.89 7.57 -5.37
C LEU A 105 -1.80 9.10 -5.49
N LEU A 106 -0.64 9.71 -5.24
CA LEU A 106 -0.44 11.14 -5.44
C LEU A 106 -0.67 11.55 -6.89
N ASP A 107 -0.19 10.77 -7.86
CA ASP A 107 -0.39 11.01 -9.29
C ASP A 107 -1.88 10.96 -9.67
N THR A 108 -2.65 10.02 -9.08
CA THR A 108 -4.11 9.99 -9.29
C THR A 108 -4.82 11.23 -8.72
N LEU A 109 -4.34 11.78 -7.61
CA LEU A 109 -4.90 12.99 -6.98
C LEU A 109 -4.60 14.25 -7.79
N GLN A 110 -3.54 14.20 -8.61
CA GLN A 110 -3.17 15.21 -9.60
C GLN A 110 -3.87 15.00 -10.96
N GLY A 111 -4.49 13.83 -11.16
CA GLY A 111 -5.20 13.48 -12.40
C GLY A 111 -4.29 12.88 -13.49
N GLU A 112 -3.08 12.47 -13.14
CA GLU A 112 -2.05 12.03 -14.08
C GLU A 112 -2.07 10.51 -14.33
N ALA A 113 -2.46 9.71 -13.34
CA ALA A 113 -2.44 8.24 -13.41
C ALA A 113 -3.79 7.59 -12.99
N PRO A 114 -4.91 7.87 -13.68
CA PRO A 114 -6.25 7.44 -13.24
C PRO A 114 -6.42 5.92 -13.11
N GLU A 115 -5.64 5.10 -13.83
CA GLU A 115 -5.75 3.63 -13.81
C GLU A 115 -4.84 2.96 -12.77
N ALA A 116 -4.08 3.74 -11.98
CA ALA A 116 -3.07 3.21 -11.08
C ALA A 116 -3.62 2.34 -9.93
N VAL A 117 -4.93 2.41 -9.67
CA VAL A 117 -5.60 1.60 -8.63
C VAL A 117 -5.35 0.09 -8.80
N LEU A 118 -5.30 -0.39 -10.05
CA LEU A 118 -5.03 -1.79 -10.34
C LEU A 118 -3.59 -2.19 -10.03
N GLU A 119 -2.65 -1.30 -10.31
CA GLU A 119 -1.23 -1.53 -10.06
C GLU A 119 -0.96 -1.58 -8.57
N VAL A 120 -1.53 -0.67 -7.78
CA VAL A 120 -1.42 -0.67 -6.32
C VAL A 120 -2.02 -1.93 -5.69
N SER A 121 -3.20 -2.35 -6.16
CA SER A 121 -3.83 -3.61 -5.74
C SER A 121 -2.93 -4.83 -6.00
N ARG A 122 -2.32 -4.88 -7.19
CA ARG A 122 -1.41 -5.98 -7.58
C ARG A 122 -0.08 -5.93 -6.83
N ALA A 123 0.48 -4.74 -6.60
CA ALA A 123 1.72 -4.58 -5.88
C ALA A 123 1.61 -5.15 -4.46
N SER A 124 0.51 -4.86 -3.75
CA SER A 124 0.29 -5.41 -2.41
C SER A 124 0.24 -6.94 -2.40
N ARG A 125 -0.52 -7.56 -3.32
CA ARG A 125 -0.55 -9.04 -3.48
C ARG A 125 0.79 -9.61 -3.93
N GLY A 126 1.51 -8.89 -4.79
CA GLY A 126 2.85 -9.25 -5.25
C GLY A 126 3.86 -9.29 -4.10
N GLY A 127 3.78 -8.34 -3.17
CA GLY A 127 4.56 -8.32 -1.95
C GLY A 127 4.36 -9.58 -1.10
N VAL A 128 3.10 -9.98 -0.90
CA VAL A 128 2.73 -11.22 -0.18
C VAL A 128 3.27 -12.46 -0.89
N ARG A 129 3.05 -12.57 -2.21
CA ARG A 129 3.58 -13.68 -3.02
C ARG A 129 5.09 -13.82 -2.83
N ALA A 130 5.82 -12.71 -2.93
CA ALA A 130 7.28 -12.73 -2.83
C ALA A 130 7.77 -13.00 -1.40
N PHE A 131 7.00 -12.65 -0.36
CA PHE A 131 7.32 -13.07 1.02
C PHE A 131 7.15 -14.58 1.20
N ILE A 132 6.05 -15.14 0.69
CA ILE A 132 5.80 -16.59 0.72
C ILE A 132 6.90 -17.35 -0.03
N GLU A 133 7.28 -16.88 -1.22
CA GLU A 133 8.39 -17.44 -2.00
C GLU A 133 9.70 -17.47 -1.20
N LEU A 134 10.00 -16.37 -0.48
CA LEU A 134 11.19 -16.28 0.36
C LEU A 134 11.15 -17.23 1.57
N THR A 135 10.00 -17.36 2.26
CA THR A 135 9.90 -18.12 3.51
C THR A 135 9.75 -19.62 3.30
N GLU A 136 9.09 -20.04 2.22
CA GLU A 136 8.83 -21.44 1.92
C GLU A 136 9.94 -22.07 1.05
N GLY A 137 10.70 -21.26 0.31
CA GLY A 137 11.85 -21.70 -0.48
C GLY A 137 11.48 -22.60 -1.67
N GLU A 138 10.26 -22.48 -2.21
CA GLU A 138 9.82 -23.22 -3.39
C GLU A 138 10.25 -22.49 -4.68
N GLU A 139 11.07 -23.16 -5.49
CA GLU A 139 11.64 -22.63 -6.73
C GLU A 139 10.83 -23.05 -7.98
N ASP A 140 10.00 -24.10 -7.87
CA ASP A 140 9.11 -24.53 -8.94
C ASP A 140 7.90 -23.59 -9.06
N GLY A 141 7.74 -22.96 -10.22
CA GLY A 141 6.72 -21.94 -10.43
C GLY A 141 5.27 -22.45 -10.30
N GLU A 142 4.99 -23.69 -10.69
CA GLU A 142 3.63 -24.25 -10.59
C GLU A 142 3.29 -24.60 -9.14
N ARG A 143 4.24 -25.19 -8.41
CA ARG A 143 4.09 -25.48 -6.98
C ARG A 143 4.00 -24.23 -6.14
N LEU A 144 4.84 -23.23 -6.41
CA LEU A 144 4.77 -21.93 -5.74
C LEU A 144 3.43 -21.26 -5.97
N ALA A 145 2.88 -21.31 -7.20
CA ALA A 145 1.57 -20.74 -7.48
C ALA A 145 0.46 -21.46 -6.70
N ALA A 146 0.53 -22.79 -6.57
CA ALA A 146 -0.40 -23.55 -5.74
C ALA A 146 -0.26 -23.21 -4.25
N LEU A 147 0.97 -23.15 -3.76
CA LEU A 147 1.27 -22.79 -2.38
C LEU A 147 0.74 -21.39 -2.05
N VAL A 148 1.07 -20.38 -2.86
CA VAL A 148 0.63 -19.00 -2.67
C VAL A 148 -0.89 -18.89 -2.65
N ARG A 149 -1.58 -19.61 -3.53
CA ARG A 149 -3.05 -19.62 -3.55
C ARG A 149 -3.64 -20.16 -2.23
N ASP A 150 -3.03 -21.18 -1.65
CA ASP A 150 -3.56 -21.87 -0.47
C ASP A 150 -2.97 -21.31 0.85
N HIS A 151 -2.06 -20.33 0.77
CA HIS A 151 -1.35 -19.78 1.92
C HIS A 151 -2.23 -18.80 2.74
N PRO A 152 -2.28 -18.90 4.08
CA PRO A 152 -3.10 -18.04 4.93
C PRO A 152 -2.87 -16.54 4.74
N LEU A 153 -1.61 -16.13 4.52
CA LEU A 153 -1.28 -14.71 4.28
C LEU A 153 -1.85 -14.16 2.98
N MET A 154 -1.95 -14.99 1.93
CA MET A 154 -2.59 -14.59 0.68
C MET A 154 -4.11 -14.54 0.83
N ALA A 155 -4.69 -15.46 1.60
CA ALA A 155 -6.11 -15.40 1.96
C ALA A 155 -6.42 -14.10 2.72
N ASP A 156 -5.65 -13.76 3.76
CA ASP A 156 -5.79 -12.52 4.54
C ASP A 156 -5.68 -11.26 3.66
N GLU A 157 -4.71 -11.22 2.73
CA GLU A 157 -4.57 -10.09 1.81
C GLU A 157 -5.75 -9.97 0.82
N ASN A 158 -6.29 -11.11 0.36
CA ASN A 158 -7.47 -11.09 -0.50
C ASN A 158 -8.71 -10.62 0.26
N ASP A 159 -8.94 -11.18 1.46
CA ASP A 159 -10.06 -10.80 2.33
C ASP A 159 -9.98 -9.31 2.72
N PHE A 160 -8.79 -8.81 3.02
CA PHE A 160 -8.56 -7.39 3.28
C PHE A 160 -8.94 -6.53 2.06
N GLN A 161 -8.44 -6.86 0.86
CA GLN A 161 -8.74 -6.07 -0.33
C GLN A 161 -10.22 -6.14 -0.73
N ASP A 162 -10.86 -7.29 -0.54
CA ASP A 162 -12.30 -7.44 -0.75
C ASP A 162 -13.10 -6.57 0.23
N ALA A 163 -12.74 -6.56 1.52
CA ALA A 163 -13.38 -5.71 2.52
C ALA A 163 -13.19 -4.20 2.24
N VAL A 164 -12.00 -3.80 1.77
CA VAL A 164 -11.74 -2.42 1.36
C VAL A 164 -12.57 -2.06 0.13
N LEU A 165 -12.64 -2.94 -0.87
CA LEU A 165 -13.44 -2.74 -2.09
C LEU A 165 -14.92 -2.57 -1.73
N GLU A 166 -15.48 -3.48 -0.93
CA GLU A 166 -16.87 -3.40 -0.46
C GLU A 166 -17.17 -2.10 0.30
N ALA A 167 -16.21 -1.62 1.12
CA ALA A 167 -16.37 -0.38 1.85
C ALA A 167 -16.40 0.86 0.92
N VAL A 168 -15.59 0.89 -0.14
CA VAL A 168 -15.51 2.05 -1.06
C VAL A 168 -16.57 2.05 -2.16
N GLU A 169 -17.26 0.93 -2.38
CA GLU A 169 -18.46 0.85 -3.22
C GLU A 169 -19.67 1.53 -2.55
N GLY A 170 -19.64 1.64 -1.22
CA GLY A 170 -20.63 2.39 -0.46
C GLY A 170 -20.36 3.91 -0.43
N PRO A 171 -21.27 4.69 0.17
CA PRO A 171 -21.07 6.12 0.36
C PRO A 171 -19.83 6.44 1.22
N LEU A 172 -18.94 7.31 0.72
CA LEU A 172 -17.74 7.75 1.44
C LEU A 172 -17.96 9.06 2.22
N GLY A 173 -18.68 8.94 3.34
CA GLY A 173 -18.83 9.98 4.35
C GLY A 173 -17.64 10.06 5.31
N ARG A 174 -17.74 10.93 6.32
CA ARG A 174 -16.66 11.15 7.29
C ARG A 174 -16.39 9.89 8.13
N ASP A 175 -17.44 9.24 8.61
CA ASP A 175 -17.31 8.09 9.51
C ASP A 175 -16.85 6.86 8.73
N GLU A 176 -17.30 6.71 7.49
CA GLU A 176 -16.87 5.65 6.57
C GLU A 176 -15.39 5.80 6.21
N LEU A 177 -14.91 7.00 5.89
CA LEU A 177 -13.48 7.24 5.66
C LEU A 177 -12.64 6.97 6.91
N LYS A 178 -13.15 7.30 8.10
CA LYS A 178 -12.47 6.99 9.37
C LYS A 178 -12.40 5.49 9.61
N ALA A 179 -13.49 4.76 9.33
CA ALA A 179 -13.54 3.31 9.43
C ALA A 179 -12.60 2.65 8.41
N LEU A 180 -12.60 3.13 7.17
CA LEU A 180 -11.72 2.67 6.10
C LEU A 180 -10.24 2.88 6.44
N ARG A 181 -9.88 4.04 6.99
CA ARG A 181 -8.51 4.30 7.47
C ARG A 181 -8.12 3.36 8.60
N ARG A 182 -9.04 3.05 9.52
CA ARG A 182 -8.80 2.06 10.59
C ARG A 182 -8.61 0.66 10.03
N LEU A 183 -9.45 0.26 9.06
CA LEU A 183 -9.31 -1.01 8.34
C LEU A 183 -7.94 -1.10 7.65
N GLY A 184 -7.56 -0.07 6.89
CA GLY A 184 -6.27 0.00 6.21
C GLY A 184 -5.07 -0.10 7.15
N ARG A 185 -5.13 0.53 8.33
CA ARG A 185 -4.08 0.42 9.35
C ARG A 185 -3.91 -0.99 9.88
N ASN A 186 -4.98 -1.80 9.85
CA ASN A 186 -4.97 -3.20 10.25
C ASN A 186 -4.22 -3.46 11.57
N GLU A 187 -4.51 -2.66 12.59
CA GLU A 187 -3.86 -2.77 13.92
C GLU A 187 -2.32 -2.68 13.89
N GLY A 188 -1.74 -2.04 12.86
CA GLY A 188 -0.30 -1.92 12.65
C GLY A 188 0.33 -3.08 11.88
N VAL A 189 -0.45 -4.11 11.51
CA VAL A 189 0.02 -5.31 10.81
C VAL A 189 -0.03 -5.11 9.29
N SER A 190 1.10 -5.28 8.62
CA SER A 190 1.19 -5.12 7.17
C SER A 190 0.57 -6.28 6.39
N ASN A 191 0.51 -6.13 5.06
CA ASN A 191 0.17 -7.23 4.15
C ASN A 191 1.08 -8.46 4.31
N LEU A 192 2.27 -8.32 4.89
CA LEU A 192 3.19 -9.43 5.15
C LEU A 192 2.97 -10.09 6.52
N GLY A 193 1.98 -9.65 7.30
CA GLY A 193 1.73 -10.15 8.65
C GLY A 193 2.72 -9.62 9.69
N LEU A 194 3.44 -8.53 9.38
CA LEU A 194 4.48 -7.96 10.23
C LEU A 194 3.98 -6.67 10.91
N SER A 195 4.30 -6.46 12.19
CA SER A 195 4.00 -5.22 12.94
C SER A 195 5.26 -4.60 13.52
N ALA A 196 5.43 -3.28 13.33
CA ALA A 196 6.61 -2.54 13.78
C ALA A 196 6.60 -2.17 15.28
N GLU A 197 5.64 -2.71 16.06
CA GLU A 197 5.56 -2.63 17.53
C GLU A 197 6.20 -3.83 18.23
#